data_AF-A0A916SY22-F1
#
_entry.id   AF-A0A916SY22-F1
#
_cell.length_a   1.000
_cell.length_b   1.000
_cell.length_c   1.000
_cell.angle_alpha   90.00
_cell.angle_beta   90.00
_cell.angle_gamma   90.00
#
_symmetry.space_group_name_H-M   'P 1'
#
loop_
_entity.id
_entity.type
_entity.pdbx_description
1 polymer ?
#
loop_
_entity_poly.entity_id
_entity_poly.type
_entity_poly.pdbx_seq_one_letter_code
_entity_poly.pdbx_strand_id
1 'polypeptide(L)'
;MPPNIMPHVVDRLTEIGLTGSNGMAAVPLSWGEINEWERSSTVRITGWEKRLIRALSVAYVAEGHRAESDTCPPPWLGEANEATKAAEVAALDLLF
;
A
#
# COMPACT_ATOMS: atom_id res chain seq x y z
N MET A 1 1.94 7.75 -10.53
CA MET A 1 0.92 7.78 -9.48
C MET A 1 0.15 9.09 -9.56
N PRO A 2 -1.16 9.10 -9.24
CA PRO A 2 -1.89 10.36 -9.08
C PRO A 2 -1.25 11.23 -7.97
N PRO A 3 -1.47 12.56 -7.98
CA PRO A 3 -0.90 13.45 -6.97
C PRO A 3 -1.36 13.07 -5.55
N ASN A 4 -0.41 12.90 -4.63
CA ASN A 4 -0.73 12.64 -3.22
C ASN A 4 -0.86 13.95 -2.45
N ILE A 5 -2.06 14.20 -1.91
CA ILE A 5 -2.37 15.39 -1.11
C ILE A 5 -1.81 15.34 0.32
N MET A 6 -1.33 14.17 0.77
CA MET A 6 -0.80 13.93 2.12
C MET A 6 0.50 13.11 2.07
N PRO A 7 1.57 13.62 1.46
CA PRO A 7 2.84 12.90 1.34
C PRO A 7 3.42 12.52 2.70
N HIS A 8 3.32 13.41 3.68
CA HIS A 8 3.81 13.20 5.04
C HIS A 8 3.21 11.98 5.74
N VAL A 9 1.99 11.53 5.41
CA VAL A 9 1.42 10.30 6.00
C VAL A 9 2.12 9.07 5.43
N VAL A 10 2.40 9.08 4.14
CA VAL A 10 3.11 7.99 3.45
C VAL A 10 4.56 7.95 3.92
N ASP A 11 5.22 9.10 4.02
CA ASP A 11 6.60 9.18 4.52
C ASP A 11 6.71 8.59 5.93
N ARG A 12 5.79 8.94 6.83
CA ARG A 12 5.74 8.37 8.19
C ARG A 12 5.45 6.87 8.19
N LEU A 13 4.52 6.39 7.35
CA LEU A 13 4.26 4.96 7.20
C LEU A 13 5.51 4.21 6.74
N THR A 14 6.23 4.76 5.76
CA THR A 14 7.50 4.22 5.26
C THR A 14 8.58 4.24 6.32
N GLU A 15 8.69 5.33 7.08
CA GLU A 15 9.65 5.48 8.17
C GLU A 15 9.41 4.47 9.30
N ILE A 16 8.14 4.19 9.65
CA ILE A 16 7.78 3.16 10.63
C ILE A 16 8.15 1.75 10.12
N GLY A 17 8.05 1.51 8.81
CA GLY A 17 8.45 0.26 8.17
C GLY A 17 7.41 -0.39 7.25
N LEU A 18 6.27 0.26 6.96
CA LEU A 18 5.11 -0.24 6.18
C LEU A 18 4.37 -1.44 6.81
N THR A 19 5.10 -2.40 7.34
CA THR A 19 4.62 -3.64 7.95
C THR A 19 5.38 -3.89 9.26
N GLY A 20 4.76 -4.66 10.16
CA GLY A 20 5.42 -5.26 11.31
C GLY A 20 5.86 -6.70 10.99
N SER A 21 6.49 -7.34 11.98
CA SER A 21 6.91 -8.75 11.90
C SER A 21 6.40 -9.54 13.09
N ASN A 22 5.78 -10.69 12.82
CA ASN A 22 5.43 -11.68 13.85
C ASN A 22 6.34 -12.93 13.80
N GLY A 23 7.47 -12.85 13.10
CA GLY A 23 8.42 -13.95 12.93
C GLY A 23 8.08 -14.95 11.82
N MET A 24 6.87 -14.94 11.27
CA MET A 24 6.45 -15.86 10.19
C MET A 24 6.12 -15.16 8.88
N ALA A 25 5.55 -13.95 8.95
CA ALA A 25 5.15 -13.18 7.77
C ALA A 25 5.15 -11.67 8.07
N ALA A 26 5.10 -10.87 7.01
CA ALA A 26 4.75 -9.47 7.12
C ALA A 26 3.32 -9.34 7.66
N VAL A 27 3.15 -8.53 8.70
CA VAL A 27 1.83 -8.27 9.30
C VAL A 27 1.57 -6.77 9.35
N PRO A 28 0.31 -6.34 9.48
CA PRO A 28 0.02 -4.92 9.61
C PRO A 28 0.62 -4.34 10.91
N LEU A 29 1.16 -3.12 10.83
CA LEU A 29 1.74 -2.39 11.95
C LEU A 29 0.79 -2.32 13.14
N SER A 30 1.23 -2.81 14.29
CA SER A 30 0.50 -2.78 15.55
C SER A 30 0.36 -1.36 16.11
N TRP A 31 -0.61 -1.18 17.02
CA TRP A 31 -0.72 0.07 17.75
C TRP A 31 0.51 0.35 18.63
N GLY A 32 1.20 -0.69 19.09
CA GLY A 32 2.43 -0.56 19.86
C GLY A 32 3.53 0.11 19.03
N GLU A 33 3.79 -0.41 17.84
CA GLU A 33 4.80 0.14 16.92
C GLU A 33 4.49 1.58 16.52
N ILE A 34 3.22 1.89 16.19
CA ILE A 34 2.81 3.26 15.82
C ILE A 34 3.00 4.23 17.00
N ASN A 35 2.63 3.80 18.21
CA ASN A 35 2.78 4.64 19.40
C ASN A 35 4.25 4.81 19.81
N GLU A 36 5.08 3.79 19.63
CA GLU A 36 6.50 3.84 19.96
C GLU A 36 7.28 4.70 18.96
N TRP A 37 6.92 4.62 17.68
CA TRP A 37 7.45 5.54 16.68
C TRP A 37 7.07 7.00 17.00
N GLU A 38 5.82 7.30 17.37
CA GLU A 38 5.44 8.66 17.77
C GLU A 38 6.28 9.16 18.96
N ARG A 39 6.55 8.28 19.95
CA ARG A 39 7.34 8.62 21.13
C ARG A 39 8.81 8.87 20.81
N SER A 40 9.38 8.12 19.88
CA SER A 40 10.81 8.20 19.53
C SER A 40 11.12 9.24 18.45
N SER A 41 10.20 9.50 17.52
CA SER A 41 10.40 10.42 16.39
C SER A 41 10.22 11.90 16.72
N THR A 42 9.74 12.25 17.91
CA THR A 42 9.30 13.61 18.31
C THR A 42 8.14 14.20 17.48
N VAL A 43 7.69 13.50 16.43
CA VAL A 43 6.55 13.87 15.61
C VAL A 43 5.26 13.56 16.36
N ARG A 44 4.35 14.53 16.46
CA ARG A 44 3.02 14.32 17.05
C ARG A 44 2.01 14.03 15.96
N ILE A 45 1.28 12.94 16.12
CA ILE A 45 0.23 12.53 15.19
C ILE A 45 -1.10 12.37 15.92
N THR A 46 -2.16 12.81 15.29
CA THR A 46 -3.52 12.73 15.80
C THR A 46 -4.03 11.28 15.81
N GLY A 47 -5.09 11.03 16.58
CA GLY A 47 -5.73 9.71 16.61
C GLY A 47 -6.34 9.28 15.28
N TRP A 48 -6.65 10.21 14.37
CA TRP A 48 -7.13 9.88 13.03
C TRP A 48 -5.95 9.48 12.11
N GLU A 49 -4.81 10.19 12.19
CA GLU A 49 -3.60 9.83 11.44
C GLU A 49 -3.08 8.46 11.84
N LYS A 50 -3.08 8.13 13.14
CA LYS A 50 -2.72 6.78 13.62
C LYS A 50 -3.61 5.69 13.00
N ARG A 51 -4.92 5.94 12.91
CA ARG A 51 -5.88 5.04 12.25
C ARG A 51 -5.62 4.93 10.76
N LEU A 52 -5.31 6.04 10.09
CA LEU A 52 -4.98 6.04 8.66
C LEU A 52 -3.69 5.25 8.39
N ILE A 53 -2.62 5.49 9.14
CA ILE A 53 -1.35 4.75 9.02
C ILE A 53 -1.59 3.24 9.17
N ARG A 54 -2.33 2.81 10.21
CA ARG A 54 -2.65 1.39 10.40
C ARG A 54 -3.49 0.84 9.25
N ALA A 55 -4.49 1.59 8.77
CA ALA A 55 -5.32 1.16 7.64
C ALA A 55 -4.51 0.99 6.35
N LEU A 56 -3.57 1.90 6.08
CA LEU A 56 -2.66 1.81 4.94
C LEU A 56 -1.73 0.60 5.08
N SER A 57 -1.20 0.32 6.26
CA SER A 57 -0.40 -0.88 6.52
C SER A 57 -1.21 -2.17 6.29
N VAL A 58 -2.47 -2.22 6.73
CA VAL A 58 -3.37 -3.35 6.44
C VAL A 58 -3.57 -3.53 4.94
N ALA A 59 -3.87 -2.45 4.22
CA ALA A 59 -4.07 -2.49 2.78
C ALA A 59 -2.80 -2.93 2.04
N TYR A 60 -1.62 -2.47 2.48
CA TYR A 60 -0.33 -2.85 1.91
C TYR A 60 -0.05 -4.35 2.06
N VAL A 61 -0.25 -4.91 3.26
CA VAL A 61 -0.08 -6.36 3.48
C VAL A 61 -1.09 -7.17 2.65
N ALA A 62 -2.35 -6.73 2.61
CA ALA A 62 -3.39 -7.41 1.83
C ALA A 62 -3.14 -7.34 0.31
N GLU A 63 -2.59 -6.24 -0.20
CA GLU A 63 -2.15 -6.14 -1.59
C GLU A 63 -0.91 -7.00 -1.85
N GLY A 64 0.05 -7.03 -0.93
CA GLY A 64 1.24 -7.89 -1.02
C GLY A 64 0.86 -9.36 -1.23
N HIS A 65 -0.09 -9.88 -0.43
CA HIS A 65 -0.59 -11.24 -0.60
C HIS A 65 -1.34 -11.47 -1.93
N ARG A 66 -2.09 -10.46 -2.42
CA ARG A 66 -2.76 -10.57 -3.73
C ARG A 66 -1.74 -10.59 -4.86
N ALA A 67 -0.71 -9.76 -4.77
CA ALA A 67 0.36 -9.63 -5.74
C ALA A 67 1.26 -10.87 -5.87
N GLU A 68 1.20 -11.80 -4.90
CA GLU A 68 1.84 -13.12 -5.04
C GLU A 68 1.21 -13.97 -6.16
N SER A 69 -0.01 -13.65 -6.60
CA SER A 69 -0.62 -14.29 -7.76
C SER A 69 -0.03 -13.75 -9.07
N ASP A 70 0.43 -14.65 -9.95
CA ASP A 70 0.93 -14.30 -11.29
C ASP A 70 -0.09 -13.53 -12.16
N THR A 71 -1.38 -13.65 -11.82
CA THR A 71 -2.49 -13.00 -12.53
C THR A 71 -2.99 -11.73 -11.84
N CYS A 72 -2.35 -11.30 -10.74
CA CYS A 72 -2.76 -10.11 -10.02
C CYS A 72 -2.47 -8.86 -10.87
N PRO A 73 -3.50 -8.06 -11.22
CA PRO A 73 -3.26 -6.82 -11.94
C PRO A 73 -2.52 -5.82 -11.04
N PRO A 74 -1.71 -4.92 -11.61
CA PRO A 74 -1.09 -3.86 -10.84
C PRO A 74 -2.12 -2.92 -10.20
N PRO A 75 -1.93 -2.47 -8.95
CA PRO A 75 -2.97 -1.75 -8.19
C PRO A 75 -3.31 -0.34 -8.70
N TRP A 76 -2.49 0.24 -9.59
CA TRP A 76 -2.79 1.51 -10.26
C TRP A 76 -3.61 1.35 -11.54
N LEU A 77 -3.72 0.12 -12.06
CA LEU A 77 -4.73 -0.21 -13.06
C LEU A 77 -6.05 -0.37 -12.29
N GLY A 78 -7.07 0.41 -12.68
CA GLY A 78 -8.42 0.20 -12.19
C GLY A 78 -8.95 -1.18 -12.61
N GLU A 79 -10.20 -1.51 -12.23
CA GLU A 79 -10.83 -2.74 -12.70
C GLU A 79 -10.70 -2.86 -14.23
N ALA A 80 -10.19 -4.02 -14.67
CA ALA A 80 -10.00 -4.29 -16.08
C ALA A 80 -11.38 -4.33 -16.77
N ASN A 81 -11.71 -3.24 -17.45
CA ASN A 81 -12.91 -3.19 -18.28
C ASN A 81 -12.62 -3.81 -19.66
N GLU A 82 -13.68 -4.17 -20.37
CA GLU A 82 -13.61 -4.79 -21.69
C GLU A 82 -12.86 -3.93 -22.72
N ALA A 83 -12.95 -2.60 -22.61
CA ALA A 83 -12.24 -1.68 -23.48
C ALA A 83 -10.73 -1.65 -23.22
N THR A 84 -10.29 -1.75 -21.97
CA THR A 84 -8.86 -1.82 -21.61
C THR A 84 -8.24 -3.11 -22.14
N LYS A 85 -8.95 -4.24 -22.02
CA LYS A 85 -8.52 -5.53 -22.57
C LYS A 85 -8.45 -5.49 -24.10
N ALA A 86 -9.47 -4.95 -24.76
CA ALA A 86 -9.49 -4.82 -26.21
C ALA A 86 -8.34 -3.93 -26.73
N ALA A 87 -8.00 -2.86 -26.01
CA ALA A 87 -6.87 -2.00 -26.35
C ALA A 87 -5.52 -2.70 -26.20
N GLU A 88 -5.33 -3.52 -25.16
CA GLU A 88 -4.10 -4.33 -24.99
C GLU A 88 -3.95 -5.39 -26.07
N VAL A 89 -5.03 -6.10 -26.41
CA VAL A 89 -5.02 -7.11 -27.51
C VAL A 89 -4.70 -6.45 -28.85
N ALA A 90 -5.34 -5.32 -29.16
CA ALA A 90 -5.05 -4.58 -30.38
C ALA A 90 -3.60 -4.06 -30.42
N ALA A 91 -3.02 -3.69 -29.27
CA ALA A 91 -1.61 -3.30 -29.19
C ALA A 91 -0.65 -4.49 -29.40
N LEU A 92 -1.01 -5.68 -28.91
CA LEU A 92 -0.25 -6.92 -29.15
C LEU A 92 -0.29 -7.35 -30.62
N ASP A 93 -1.45 -7.25 -31.27
CA ASP A 93 -1.60 -7.59 -32.70
C ASP A 93 -0.78 -6.67 -33.63
N LEU A 94 -0.40 -5.47 -33.16
CA LEU A 94 0.49 -4.57 -33.91
C LEU A 94 1.98 -4.89 -33.75
N LEU A 95 2.33 -5.76 -32.79
CA LEU A 95 3.72 -6.16 -32.51
C LEU A 95 4.11 -7.49 -33.19
N PHE A 96 3.14 -8.20 -33.79
CA PHE A 96 3.32 -9.46 -34.51
C PHE A 96 2.83 -9.35 -35.96
#